data_AF-A0A3R6B447-F1
#
_entry.id   AF-A0A3R6B447-F1
#
_cell.length_a   1.000
_cell.length_b   1.000
_cell.length_c   1.000
_cell.angle_alpha   90.00
_cell.angle_beta   90.00
_cell.angle_gamma   90.00
#
_symmetry.space_group_name_H-M   'P 1'
#
loop_
_entity.id
_entity.type
_entity.pdbx_description
1 polymer ?
#
loop_
_entity_poly.entity_id
_entity_poly.type
_entity_poly.pdbx_seq_one_letter_code
_entity_poly.pdbx_strand_id
1 'polypeptide(L)' 'MISLSEKALEILQAETEKTEFSNSDLISNGFSNATAKVAINELEAEGYIFISRTYVNGNVVFELV' A
#
# COMPACT_ATOMS: atom_id res chain seq x y z
N MET A 1 -3.29 14.38 -13.09
CA MET A 1 -3.62 13.97 -11.70
C MET A 1 -2.72 12.79 -11.42
N ILE A 2 -1.95 12.83 -10.34
CA ILE A 2 -1.23 11.64 -9.86
C ILE A 2 -2.30 10.68 -9.32
N SER A 3 -2.29 9.42 -9.73
CA SER A 3 -3.22 8.41 -9.22
C SER A 3 -2.95 8.14 -7.73
N LEU A 4 -3.93 7.59 -7.01
CA LEU A 4 -3.73 7.23 -5.61
C LEU A 4 -2.66 6.13 -5.48
N SER A 5 -2.60 5.20 -6.45
CA SER A 5 -1.54 4.20 -6.58
C SER A 5 -0.15 4.81 -6.75
N GLU A 6 0.03 5.79 -7.64
CA GLU A 6 1.33 6.43 -7.86
C GLU A 6 1.86 7.09 -6.57
N LYS A 7 1.01 7.85 -5.87
CA LYS A 7 1.41 8.49 -4.61
C LYS A 7 1.73 7.45 -3.53
N ALA A 8 0.96 6.37 -3.46
CA ALA A 8 1.25 5.28 -2.52
C ALA A 8 2.58 4.61 -2.88
N LEU A 9 2.85 4.35 -4.15
CA LEU A 9 4.09 3.75 -4.62
C LEU A 9 5.31 4.60 -4.26
N GLU A 10 5.24 5.93 -4.45
CA GLU A 10 6.32 6.86 -4.07
C GLU A 10 6.65 6.76 -2.57
N ILE A 11 5.62 6.66 -1.72
CA ILE A 11 5.81 6.52 -0.26
C ILE A 11 6.46 5.17 0.07
N LEU A 12 5.97 4.08 -0.55
CA LEU A 12 6.48 2.73 -0.30
C LEU A 12 7.94 2.60 -0.75
N GLN A 13 8.29 3.14 -1.92
CA GLN A 13 9.66 3.13 -2.45
C GLN A 13 10.63 4.02 -1.66
N ALA A 14 10.13 5.03 -0.93
CA ALA A 14 10.96 5.86 -0.07
C ALA A 14 11.46 5.11 1.18
N GLU A 15 10.75 4.08 1.65
CA GLU A 15 11.16 3.27 2.80
C GLU A 15 12.06 2.09 2.37
N THR A 16 13.29 2.39 1.94
CA THR A 16 14.24 1.42 1.37
C THR A 16 14.70 0.31 2.33
N GLU A 17 14.48 0.47 3.64
CA GLU A 17 14.83 -0.51 4.67
C GLU A 17 13.70 -1.51 4.96
N LYS A 18 12.54 -1.34 4.31
CA LYS A 18 11.32 -2.10 4.59
C LYS A 18 10.87 -2.88 3.36
N THR A 19 10.68 -4.18 3.53
CA THR A 19 10.21 -5.08 2.47
C THR A 19 8.72 -5.39 2.61
N GLU A 20 8.21 -5.43 3.85
CA GLU A 20 6.80 -5.64 4.18
C GLU A 20 6.13 -4.33 4.60
N PHE A 21 5.07 -3.96 3.90
CA PHE A 21 4.24 -2.79 4.14
C PHE A 21 2.83 -3.18 4.54
N SER A 22 2.12 -2.24 5.14
CA SER A 22 0.74 -2.41 5.52
C SER A 22 -0.10 -1.20 5.15
N ASN A 23 -1.42 -1.38 5.11
CA ASN A 23 -2.35 -0.27 4.99
C ASN A 23 -2.14 0.79 6.09
N SER A 24 -1.61 0.41 7.25
CA SER A 24 -1.30 1.34 8.34
C SER A 24 -0.13 2.29 8.00
N ASP A 25 0.79 1.87 7.14
CA ASP A 25 1.91 2.71 6.68
C ASP A 25 1.41 3.81 5.75
N LEU A 26 0.51 3.48 4.83
CA LEU A 26 -0.17 4.46 3.98
C LEU A 26 -1.04 5.41 4.82
N ILE A 27 -1.76 4.89 5.82
CA ILE A 27 -2.58 5.73 6.71
C ILE A 27 -1.72 6.71 7.51
N SER A 28 -0.56 6.26 8.00
CA SER A 28 0.41 7.12 8.70
C SER A 28 0.96 8.23 7.80
N ASN A 29 1.01 7.99 6.49
CA ASN A 29 1.40 8.98 5.47
C ASN A 29 0.22 9.85 4.97
N GLY A 30 -0.90 9.87 5.71
CA GLY A 30 -2.03 10.78 5.47
C GLY A 30 -3.12 10.22 4.56
N PHE A 31 -3.09 8.92 4.24
CA PHE A 31 -4.22 8.28 3.55
C PHE A 31 -5.34 7.99 4.54
N SER A 32 -6.59 8.12 4.09
CA SER A 32 -7.72 7.54 4.82
C SER A 32 -7.74 6.02 4.63
N ASN A 33 -8.34 5.28 5.56
CA ASN A 33 -8.43 3.81 5.45
C ASN A 33 -9.07 3.35 4.12
N ALA A 34 -10.10 4.06 3.64
CA ALA A 34 -10.72 3.78 2.35
C ALA A 34 -9.75 4.02 1.17
N THR A 35 -9.04 5.15 1.19
CA THR A 35 -8.08 5.54 0.16
C THR A 35 -6.88 4.60 0.11
N ALA A 36 -6.36 4.19 1.28
CA ALA A 36 -5.27 3.23 1.37
C ALA A 36 -5.67 1.88 0.75
N LYS A 37 -6.88 1.40 1.02
CA LYS A 37 -7.39 0.16 0.41
C LYS A 37 -7.52 0.25 -1.10
N VAL A 38 -8.02 1.38 -1.62
CA VAL A 38 -8.10 1.61 -3.07
C VAL A 38 -6.70 1.61 -3.67
N ALA A 39 -5.75 2.34 -3.09
CA ALA A 39 -4.38 2.39 -3.59
C ALA A 39 -3.70 1.01 -3.57
N ILE A 40 -3.87 0.21 -2.51
CA ILE A 40 -3.35 -1.16 -2.43
C ILE A 40 -3.95 -2.03 -3.54
N ASN A 41 -5.27 -2.00 -3.73
CA ASN A 41 -5.92 -2.78 -4.78
C ASN A 41 -5.46 -2.36 -6.19
N GLU A 42 -5.27 -1.05 -6.42
CA GLU A 42 -4.74 -0.53 -7.68
C GLU A 42 -3.30 -1.03 -7.90
N LEU A 43 -2.44 -0.92 -6.89
CA LEU A 43 -1.04 -1.40 -6.96
C LEU A 43 -0.94 -2.91 -7.18
N GLU A 44 -1.81 -3.69 -6.55
CA GLU A 44 -1.88 -5.15 -6.76
C GLU A 44 -2.35 -5.47 -8.18
N ALA A 45 -3.40 -4.79 -8.67
CA ALA A 45 -3.93 -4.98 -10.01
C ALA A 45 -2.92 -4.57 -11.10
N GLU A 46 -2.09 -3.56 -10.83
CA GLU A 46 -1.00 -3.12 -11.70
C GLU A 46 0.27 -3.97 -11.56
N GLY A 47 0.34 -4.85 -10.55
CA GLY A 47 1.46 -5.77 -10.33
C GLY A 47 2.68 -5.15 -9.65
N TYR A 48 2.53 -3.98 -9.01
CA TYR A 48 3.60 -3.32 -8.24
C TYR A 48 3.81 -3.92 -6.86
N ILE A 49 2.76 -4.52 -6.30
CA ILE A 49 2.80 -5.19 -4.99
C ILE A 49 2.18 -6.58 -5.07
N PHE A 50 2.51 -7.41 -4.10
CA PHE A 50 1.76 -8.64 -3.81
C PHE A 50 1.27 -8.63 -2.38
N ILE A 51 0.01 -9.05 -2.16
CA ILE A 51 -0.54 -9.21 -0.82
C ILE A 51 0.05 -10.47 -0.18
N SER A 52 0.82 -10.28 0.89
CA SER A 52 1.44 -11.35 1.66
C SER A 52 0.49 -11.90 2.73
N ARG A 53 -0.28 -11.02 3.40
CA ARG A 53 -1.21 -11.42 4.46
C ARG A 53 -2.40 -10.48 4.61
N THR A 54 -3.59 -11.04 4.83
CA THR A 54 -4.81 -10.29 5.16
C THR A 54 -5.32 -10.68 6.54
N TYR A 55 -5.52 -9.69 7.42
CA TYR A 55 -6.05 -9.88 8.76
C TYR A 55 -7.56 -9.63 8.81
N VAL A 56 -8.26 -10.32 9.71
CA VAL A 56 -9.71 -10.21 9.91
C VAL A 56 -10.18 -8.80 10.32
N ASN A 57 -9.29 -7.98 10.85
CA ASN A 57 -9.56 -6.57 11.20
C ASN A 57 -9.50 -5.63 9.98
N GLY A 58 -9.24 -6.17 8.77
CA GLY A 58 -9.14 -5.40 7.54
C GLY A 58 -7.78 -4.76 7.27
N ASN A 59 -6.76 -5.08 8.09
CA ASN A 59 -5.38 -4.75 7.77
C ASN A 59 -4.82 -5.74 6.75
N VAL A 60 -4.06 -5.21 5.81
CA VAL A 60 -3.42 -5.97 4.73
C VAL A 60 -1.94 -5.68 4.81
N VAL A 61 -1.14 -6.73 4.71
CA VAL A 61 0.31 -6.69 4.60
C VAL A 61 0.69 -7.14 3.21
N PHE A 62 1.55 -6.36 2.56
CA PHE A 62 1.94 -6.51 1.18
C PHE A 62 3.40 -6.12 1.00
N GLU A 63 4.01 -6.60 -0.08
CA GLU A 63 5.42 -6.40 -0.38
C GLU A 63 5.54 -5.84 -1.80
N LEU A 64 6.56 -5.01 -2.04
CA LEU A 64 6.87 -4.50 -3.38
C LEU A 64 7.47 -5.63 -4.25
N VAL A 65 7.07 -5.67 -5.52
CA VAL A 65 7.58 -6.64 -6.53
C VAL A 65 8.86 -6.12 -7.20
#